data_AF-A0A497AFA4-F1
#
_entry.id   AF-A0A497AFA4-F1
#
_cell.length_a   1.000
_cell.length_b   1.000
_cell.length_c   1.000
_cell.angle_alpha   90.00
_cell.angle_beta   90.00
_cell.angle_gamma   90.00
#
_symmetry.space_group_name_H-M   'P 1'
#
loop_
_entity.id
_entity.type
_entity.pdbx_description
1 polymer ?
#
loop_
_entity_poly.entity_id
_entity_poly.type
_entity_poly.pdbx_seq_one_letter_code
_entity_poly.pdbx_strand_id
1 'polypeptide(L)'
;MEVRYKVTTFVMSLALSVAALAVWPGVTGAQKAGPTIADVQANSSTVGRYEKFELTFGITDTVASDFDWPYDSDPPSGLPASTGITVEGIFSPDNWTTVYTQPAFLYQPYTYTVHSDWDHLYPSGAPVWKIRFAPPTAGVWRYRIRATDASGATVYPVSGDVAFTVESSDNPGFLRVSQSDPRYFEFDDGTPFIGVGHAEGFDRLRSVQEAIEKFSRFADQRVNFFRVWMSSSSIFGSAWWPWASHHLPYDGYLPATSLTIEDAYADGDVAMKLDMDNPCMRQGMYPIAVLPGREYRVRARVKTEGVSGPSQAGDYGFVVKLGDWLGQECASLDAGTPVTRYVTDTGGAWQIVTGTLTVDDYFLYVLDNLYLTLTNADGGIVYVDEVWLEEQTGPDTYGPNILPKPKVNVHTYFDPIRSWQWDQILDQAAAQGVYLKLVVLEKNEW
;
A
#
# COMPACT_ATOMS: atom_id res chain seq x y z
N MET A 1 -16.94 -22.57 81.83
CA MET A 1 -15.71 -23.16 81.29
C MET A 1 -15.31 -22.30 80.11
N GLU A 2 -14.56 -21.24 80.40
CA GLU A 2 -14.14 -20.21 79.43
C GLU A 2 -13.03 -20.78 78.53
N VAL A 3 -13.16 -20.57 77.22
CA VAL A 3 -12.07 -20.82 76.27
C VAL A 3 -11.71 -19.50 75.60
N ARG A 4 -10.43 -19.15 75.78
CA ARG A 4 -9.78 -17.88 75.43
C ARG A 4 -9.48 -17.82 73.93
N TYR A 5 -9.75 -16.67 73.31
CA TYR A 5 -9.22 -16.31 72.00
C TYR A 5 -7.74 -15.88 72.12
N LYS A 6 -6.85 -16.50 71.33
CA LYS A 6 -5.47 -16.04 71.14
C LYS A 6 -5.44 -15.06 69.96
N VAL A 7 -5.10 -13.81 70.25
CA VAL A 7 -4.72 -12.79 69.25
C VAL A 7 -3.23 -12.94 68.99
N THR A 8 -2.84 -13.11 67.73
CA THR A 8 -1.44 -13.11 67.30
C THR A 8 -1.16 -11.83 66.53
N THR A 9 -0.38 -10.94 67.15
CA THR A 9 0.09 -9.66 66.58
C THR A 9 1.23 -9.95 65.60
N PHE A 10 1.07 -9.59 64.33
CA PHE A 10 2.16 -9.54 63.35
C PHE A 10 2.80 -8.15 63.38
N VAL A 11 4.08 -8.09 63.72
CA VAL A 11 4.91 -6.88 63.67
C VAL A 11 5.47 -6.76 62.26
N MET A 12 5.12 -5.69 61.54
CA MET A 12 5.62 -5.39 60.21
C MET A 12 6.90 -4.54 60.35
N SER A 13 8.07 -5.13 60.06
CA SER A 13 9.35 -4.44 60.07
C SER A 13 9.55 -3.70 58.74
N LEU A 14 9.67 -2.38 58.81
CA LEU A 14 9.95 -1.49 57.68
C LEU A 14 11.46 -1.52 57.38
N ALA A 15 11.86 -2.15 56.27
CA ALA A 15 13.25 -2.12 55.78
C ALA A 15 13.40 -1.04 54.71
N LEU A 16 14.03 0.09 55.06
CA LEU A 16 14.53 1.08 54.10
C LEU A 16 15.66 0.44 53.28
N SER A 17 15.45 0.29 51.98
CA SER A 17 16.49 -0.06 51.01
C SER A 17 16.98 1.21 50.33
N VAL A 18 18.22 1.60 50.65
CA VAL A 18 18.96 2.66 49.94
C VAL A 18 19.53 2.03 48.67
N ALA A 19 18.97 2.38 47.51
CA ALA A 19 19.50 1.97 46.22
C ALA A 19 20.75 2.81 45.90
N ALA A 20 21.88 2.13 45.73
CA ALA A 20 23.14 2.72 45.28
C ALA A 20 23.04 3.13 43.81
N LEU A 21 23.42 4.38 43.52
CA LEU A 21 23.63 4.90 42.16
C LEU A 21 24.80 4.15 41.51
N ALA A 22 24.49 3.20 40.63
CA ALA A 22 25.47 2.61 39.72
C ALA A 22 25.66 3.55 38.52
N VAL A 23 26.81 4.22 38.47
CA VAL A 23 27.26 4.98 37.30
C VAL A 23 27.70 3.98 36.23
N TRP A 24 26.94 3.89 35.13
CA TRP A 24 27.34 3.14 33.95
C TRP A 24 28.23 4.01 33.04
N PRO A 25 29.28 3.43 32.43
CA PRO A 25 30.14 4.16 31.50
C PRO A 25 29.34 4.56 30.24
N GLY A 26 29.58 5.78 29.78
CA GLY A 26 28.82 6.44 28.73
C GLY A 26 28.80 5.68 27.41
N VAL A 27 27.59 5.38 26.94
CA VAL A 27 27.29 5.19 25.53
C VAL A 27 27.06 6.59 24.97
N THR A 28 28.10 7.22 24.42
CA THR A 28 27.93 8.40 23.57
C THR A 28 27.47 7.95 22.19
N GLY A 29 26.20 7.56 22.11
CA GLY A 29 25.41 7.59 20.89
C GLY A 29 24.19 8.39 21.24
N ALA A 30 24.01 9.57 20.64
CA ALA A 30 22.74 10.29 20.78
C ALA A 30 21.66 9.38 20.19
N GLN A 31 20.81 8.80 21.05
CA GLN A 31 19.59 8.13 20.61
C GLN A 31 18.83 9.16 19.78
N LYS A 32 18.63 8.90 18.47
CA LYS A 32 17.86 9.79 17.60
C LYS A 32 16.51 10.05 18.28
N ALA A 33 16.04 11.29 18.29
CA ALA A 33 14.83 11.69 19.02
C ALA A 33 13.52 11.27 18.31
N GLY A 34 13.54 10.19 17.53
CA GLY A 34 12.47 9.83 16.60
C GLY A 34 12.70 10.32 15.16
N PRO A 35 11.75 10.02 14.26
CA PRO A 35 11.76 10.45 12.88
C PRO A 35 11.56 11.97 12.75
N THR A 36 12.17 12.60 11.74
CA THR A 36 12.07 14.05 11.52
C THR A 36 10.93 14.38 10.56
N ILE A 37 10.04 15.28 10.96
CA ILE A 37 8.94 15.81 10.13
C ILE A 37 9.43 17.10 9.43
N ALA A 38 9.41 17.11 8.09
CA ALA A 38 9.95 18.19 7.28
C ALA A 38 8.95 18.69 6.23
N ASP A 39 9.16 19.91 5.72
CA ASP A 39 8.44 20.49 4.58
C ASP A 39 6.90 20.42 4.68
N VAL A 40 6.37 20.69 5.87
CA VAL A 40 4.92 20.66 6.12
C VAL A 40 4.19 21.75 5.36
N GLN A 41 3.28 21.35 4.48
CA GLN A 41 2.45 22.23 3.66
C GLN A 41 0.98 21.85 3.81
N ALA A 42 0.13 22.83 4.13
CA ALA A 42 -1.32 22.67 4.06
C ALA A 42 -1.83 23.02 2.66
N ASN A 43 -2.84 22.30 2.17
CA ASN A 43 -3.49 22.61 0.90
C ASN A 43 -4.17 23.99 0.89
N SER A 44 -4.61 24.46 2.07
CA SER A 44 -5.20 25.78 2.29
C SER A 44 -5.04 26.21 3.75
N SER A 45 -5.07 27.51 4.01
CA SER A 45 -5.22 28.06 5.38
C SER A 45 -6.68 28.18 5.82
N THR A 46 -7.62 28.00 4.89
CA THR A 46 -9.06 28.10 5.11
C THR A 46 -9.79 27.01 4.35
N VAL A 47 -10.70 26.30 5.00
CA VAL A 47 -11.58 25.29 4.38
C VAL A 47 -13.02 25.49 4.85
N GLY A 48 -14.00 25.04 4.09
CA GLY A 48 -15.37 24.94 4.57
C GLY A 48 -15.54 23.84 5.61
N ARG A 49 -16.55 23.95 6.47
CA ARG A 49 -17.00 22.87 7.35
C ARG A 49 -17.24 21.60 6.52
N TYR A 50 -16.76 20.46 7.00
CA TYR A 50 -16.80 19.15 6.32
C TYR A 50 -16.01 19.06 4.99
N GLU A 51 -15.31 20.11 4.57
CA GLU A 51 -14.41 20.04 3.41
C GLU A 51 -13.03 19.50 3.79
N LYS A 52 -12.29 19.03 2.79
CA LYS A 52 -10.97 18.41 2.96
C LYS A 52 -9.89 19.45 3.31
N PHE A 53 -9.41 19.41 4.55
CA PHE A 53 -8.10 19.95 4.93
C PHE A 53 -7.04 18.85 4.76
N GLU A 54 -5.97 19.14 4.05
CA GLU A 54 -4.91 18.17 3.74
C GLU A 54 -3.53 18.76 4.05
N LEU A 55 -2.71 17.99 4.76
CA LEU A 55 -1.29 18.27 4.98
C LEU A 55 -0.47 17.35 4.08
N THR A 56 0.58 17.89 3.46
CA THR A 56 1.63 17.15 2.75
C THR A 56 2.97 17.47 3.38
N PHE A 57 3.80 16.46 3.66
CA PHE A 57 5.09 16.62 4.34
C PHE A 57 6.04 15.46 4.06
N GLY A 58 7.31 15.66 4.37
CA GLY A 58 8.34 14.61 4.36
C GLY A 58 8.57 14.03 5.75
N ILE A 59 8.95 12.74 5.80
CA ILE A 59 9.59 12.16 6.97
C ILE A 59 11.00 11.70 6.59
N THR A 60 11.98 12.15 7.35
CA THR A 60 13.38 11.72 7.21
C THR A 60 13.87 11.09 8.52
N ASP A 61 15.04 10.47 8.47
CA ASP A 61 15.72 9.92 9.66
C ASP A 61 14.98 8.82 10.43
N THR A 62 13.90 8.28 9.86
CA THR A 62 13.21 7.12 10.42
C THR A 62 14.07 5.86 10.33
N VAL A 63 13.93 4.99 11.33
CA VAL A 63 14.51 3.64 11.34
C VAL A 63 13.50 2.56 10.95
N ALA A 64 12.24 2.94 10.67
CA ALA A 64 11.23 2.01 10.20
C ALA A 64 11.63 1.42 8.85
N SER A 65 11.41 0.12 8.70
CA SER A 65 11.60 -0.63 7.45
C SER A 65 10.29 -0.86 6.72
N ASP A 66 9.16 -0.70 7.41
CA ASP A 66 7.82 -0.79 6.87
C ASP A 66 7.08 0.54 7.11
N PHE A 67 6.62 1.17 6.03
CA PHE A 67 5.91 2.46 6.11
C PHE A 67 4.39 2.31 6.04
N ASP A 68 3.91 1.12 5.71
CA ASP A 68 2.48 0.82 5.65
C ASP A 68 1.96 0.31 7.00
N TRP A 69 2.87 -0.08 7.90
CA TRP A 69 2.53 -0.57 9.23
C TRP A 69 2.72 0.48 10.33
N PRO A 70 1.83 0.50 11.34
CA PRO A 70 2.04 1.34 12.50
C PRO A 70 3.25 0.86 13.30
N TYR A 71 3.88 1.77 14.04
CA TYR A 71 4.85 1.40 15.05
C TYR A 71 4.15 0.66 16.21
N ASP A 72 4.50 -0.62 16.38
CA ASP A 72 4.08 -1.47 17.47
C ASP A 72 5.27 -2.24 18.04
N SER A 73 5.55 -2.06 19.32
CA SER A 73 6.64 -2.75 20.02
C SER A 73 6.28 -4.16 20.49
N ASP A 74 4.99 -4.51 20.49
CA ASP A 74 4.47 -5.80 20.94
C ASP A 74 3.30 -6.25 20.04
N PRO A 75 3.55 -6.43 18.73
CA PRO A 75 2.50 -6.83 17.80
C PRO A 75 2.04 -8.26 18.07
N PRO A 76 0.86 -8.67 17.53
CA PRO A 76 0.42 -10.05 17.55
C PRO A 76 1.50 -11.05 17.10
N SER A 77 1.49 -12.24 17.70
CA SER A 77 2.45 -13.30 17.38
C SER A 77 2.47 -13.61 15.88
N GLY A 78 3.68 -13.67 15.31
CA GLY A 78 3.89 -13.87 13.87
C GLY A 78 4.24 -12.60 13.11
N LEU A 79 4.12 -11.41 13.73
CA LEU A 79 4.52 -10.14 13.11
C LEU A 79 5.84 -9.62 13.72
N PRO A 80 6.76 -9.06 12.92
CA PRO A 80 7.97 -8.46 13.44
C PRO A 80 7.65 -7.19 14.25
N ALA A 81 8.22 -7.11 15.46
CA ALA A 81 8.07 -5.95 16.33
C ALA A 81 8.94 -4.77 15.86
N SER A 82 8.46 -3.54 16.10
CA SER A 82 9.23 -2.30 15.92
C SER A 82 9.71 -2.01 14.48
N THR A 83 9.06 -2.57 13.45
CA THR A 83 9.41 -2.34 12.04
C THR A 83 8.66 -1.16 11.42
N GLY A 84 7.47 -0.83 11.95
CA GLY A 84 6.57 0.19 11.45
C GLY A 84 6.84 1.62 11.94
N ILE A 85 6.05 2.57 11.43
CA ILE A 85 6.02 3.98 11.84
C ILE A 85 4.57 4.44 12.06
N THR A 86 4.29 5.06 13.21
CA THR A 86 2.99 5.69 13.49
C THR A 86 3.08 7.19 13.28
N VAL A 87 2.34 7.70 12.30
CA VAL A 87 2.29 9.13 11.96
C VAL A 87 0.86 9.63 12.04
N GLU A 88 0.64 10.72 12.76
CA GLU A 88 -0.69 11.21 13.11
C GLU A 88 -0.79 12.74 13.02
N GLY A 89 -1.90 13.23 12.49
CA GLY A 89 -2.35 14.60 12.68
C GLY A 89 -3.27 14.70 13.89
N ILE A 90 -2.98 15.65 14.77
CA ILE A 90 -3.74 15.90 16.01
C ILE A 90 -4.38 17.27 15.86
N PHE A 91 -5.72 17.33 15.83
CA PHE A 91 -6.51 18.52 15.53
C PHE A 91 -7.38 18.92 16.73
N SER A 92 -7.58 20.22 16.95
CA SER A 92 -8.44 20.74 18.02
C SER A 92 -9.10 22.08 17.67
N PRO A 93 -10.39 22.29 17.97
CA PRO A 93 -11.08 23.58 17.81
C PRO A 93 -11.04 24.48 19.06
N ASP A 94 -10.58 23.98 20.20
CA ASP A 94 -10.88 24.53 21.53
C ASP A 94 -9.67 24.50 22.48
N ASN A 95 -8.49 24.85 21.94
CA ASN A 95 -7.21 24.87 22.64
C ASN A 95 -6.89 23.54 23.34
N TRP A 96 -7.07 22.43 22.61
CA TRP A 96 -6.71 21.07 23.03
C TRP A 96 -7.62 20.47 24.11
N THR A 97 -8.82 21.02 24.31
CA THR A 97 -9.83 20.40 25.18
C THR A 97 -10.47 19.19 24.49
N THR A 98 -10.79 19.33 23.21
CA THR A 98 -11.23 18.28 22.29
C THR A 98 -10.10 17.98 21.32
N VAL A 99 -9.78 16.70 21.17
CA VAL A 99 -8.71 16.21 20.29
C VAL A 99 -9.26 15.22 19.27
N TYR A 100 -8.97 15.47 18.00
CA TYR A 100 -9.23 14.56 16.90
C TYR A 100 -7.90 14.07 16.34
N THR A 101 -7.71 12.76 16.28
CA THR A 101 -6.51 12.14 15.71
C THR A 101 -6.84 11.55 14.35
N GLN A 102 -6.03 11.84 13.34
CA GLN A 102 -6.13 11.26 12.01
C GLN A 102 -4.81 10.59 11.64
N PRO A 103 -4.83 9.35 11.12
CA PRO A 103 -3.61 8.72 10.64
C PRO A 103 -3.08 9.49 9.42
N ALA A 104 -1.77 9.59 9.31
CA ALA A 104 -1.12 9.89 8.05
C ALA A 104 -0.93 8.61 7.23
N PHE A 105 -0.76 8.76 5.93
CA PHE A 105 -0.45 7.66 5.02
C PHE A 105 0.63 8.10 4.03
N LEU A 106 1.43 7.14 3.57
CA LEU A 106 2.41 7.38 2.51
C LEU A 106 1.68 7.48 1.16
N TYR A 107 2.09 8.45 0.34
CA TYR A 107 1.45 8.76 -0.92
C TYR A 107 2.51 8.95 -2.00
N GLN A 108 2.45 8.16 -3.06
CA GLN A 108 3.23 8.37 -4.28
C GLN A 108 2.46 9.31 -5.21
N PRO A 109 3.01 10.47 -5.58
CA PRO A 109 2.40 11.29 -6.61
C PRO A 109 2.60 10.65 -7.99
N TYR A 110 1.59 10.77 -8.85
CA TYR A 110 1.61 10.30 -10.24
C TYR A 110 1.21 11.44 -11.18
N THR A 111 1.86 11.50 -12.34
CA THR A 111 1.31 12.16 -13.52
C THR A 111 0.31 11.21 -14.16
N TYR A 112 -0.90 11.72 -14.41
CA TYR A 112 -1.99 10.98 -15.03
C TYR A 112 -2.22 11.48 -16.46
N THR A 113 -2.12 10.56 -17.42
CA THR A 113 -2.48 10.77 -18.82
C THR A 113 -3.33 9.61 -19.31
N VAL A 114 -3.84 9.71 -20.54
CA VAL A 114 -4.59 8.63 -21.18
C VAL A 114 -3.87 8.25 -22.47
N HIS A 115 -3.56 6.97 -22.64
CA HIS A 115 -2.93 6.42 -23.83
C HIS A 115 -3.64 5.14 -24.26
N SER A 116 -4.03 5.06 -25.54
CA SER A 116 -4.76 3.91 -26.09
C SER A 116 -6.01 3.53 -25.26
N ASP A 117 -6.73 4.54 -24.77
CA ASP A 117 -7.92 4.40 -23.90
C ASP A 117 -7.63 3.88 -22.48
N TRP A 118 -6.35 3.76 -22.08
CA TRP A 118 -5.94 3.29 -20.76
C TRP A 118 -5.49 4.45 -19.88
N ASP A 119 -5.78 4.33 -18.58
CA ASP A 119 -5.21 5.18 -17.54
C ASP A 119 -3.71 4.93 -17.49
N HIS A 120 -2.92 5.96 -17.80
CA HIS A 120 -1.47 5.94 -17.69
C HIS A 120 -1.07 6.72 -16.45
N LEU A 121 -0.48 6.02 -15.48
CA LEU A 121 0.01 6.60 -14.24
C LEU A 121 1.52 6.43 -14.17
N TYR A 122 2.24 7.53 -14.30
CA TYR A 122 3.70 7.53 -14.18
C TYR A 122 4.12 8.26 -12.91
N PRO A 123 4.95 7.66 -12.03
CA PRO A 123 5.39 8.30 -10.80
C PRO A 123 6.01 9.69 -11.06
N SER A 124 5.59 10.68 -10.29
CA SER A 124 6.11 12.04 -10.36
C SER A 124 6.60 12.49 -8.99
N GLY A 125 7.91 12.67 -8.84
CA GLY A 125 8.52 13.03 -7.55
C GLY A 125 8.62 11.85 -6.57
N ALA A 126 9.20 12.13 -5.40
CA ALA A 126 9.36 11.16 -4.32
C ALA A 126 8.03 10.95 -3.55
N PRO A 127 7.85 9.81 -2.88
CA PRO A 127 6.76 9.61 -1.93
C PRO A 127 6.74 10.71 -0.85
N VAL A 128 5.53 11.10 -0.45
CA VAL A 128 5.27 12.09 0.60
C VAL A 128 4.25 11.53 1.60
N TRP A 129 4.25 12.04 2.82
CA TRP A 129 3.21 11.73 3.79
C TRP A 129 2.05 12.70 3.66
N LYS A 130 0.83 12.18 3.80
CA LYS A 130 -0.39 12.99 3.80
C LYS A 130 -1.24 12.73 5.02
N ILE A 131 -1.87 13.78 5.54
CA ILE A 131 -2.94 13.70 6.54
C ILE A 131 -4.17 14.39 5.95
N ARG A 132 -5.34 13.76 6.05
CA ARG A 132 -6.62 14.32 5.63
C ARG A 132 -7.56 14.47 6.82
N PHE A 133 -8.23 15.61 6.89
CA PHE A 133 -9.19 15.91 7.94
C PHE A 133 -10.36 16.72 7.39
N ALA A 134 -11.58 16.38 7.81
CA ALA A 134 -12.80 17.10 7.47
C ALA A 134 -13.42 17.68 8.76
N PRO A 135 -13.17 18.97 9.09
CA PRO A 135 -13.56 19.56 10.37
C PRO A 135 -15.08 19.74 10.48
N PRO A 136 -15.74 19.23 11.55
CA PRO A 136 -17.20 19.23 11.65
C PRO A 136 -17.81 20.55 12.13
N THR A 137 -17.01 21.51 12.59
CA THR A 137 -17.48 22.78 13.12
C THR A 137 -16.68 23.96 12.56
N ALA A 138 -17.37 25.06 12.28
CA ALA A 138 -16.73 26.32 11.91
C ALA A 138 -15.99 26.93 13.11
N GLY A 139 -14.92 27.66 12.85
CA GLY A 139 -14.07 28.30 13.86
C GLY A 139 -12.58 28.21 13.53
N VAL A 140 -11.75 28.64 14.47
CA VAL A 140 -10.30 28.49 14.36
C VAL A 140 -9.91 27.12 14.90
N TRP A 141 -9.28 26.33 14.05
CA TRP A 141 -8.74 25.04 14.40
C TRP A 141 -7.22 25.11 14.51
N ARG A 142 -6.65 24.22 15.32
CA ARG A 142 -5.21 24.07 15.53
C ARG A 142 -4.81 22.64 15.23
N TYR A 143 -3.60 22.44 14.71
CA TYR A 143 -3.05 21.11 14.49
C TYR A 143 -1.59 20.97 14.95
N ARG A 144 -1.23 19.72 15.22
CA ARG A 144 0.13 19.19 15.40
C ARG A 144 0.27 17.91 14.59
N ILE A 145 1.50 17.54 14.25
CA ILE A 145 1.82 16.23 13.66
C ILE A 145 2.72 15.50 14.65
N ARG A 146 2.47 14.21 14.88
CA ARG A 146 3.32 13.33 15.67
C ARG A 146 3.80 12.18 14.80
N ALA A 147 5.08 11.85 14.85
CA ALA A 147 5.65 10.68 14.18
C ALA A 147 6.46 9.86 15.20
N THR A 148 6.22 8.55 15.24
CA THR A 148 6.82 7.61 16.19
C THR A 148 7.34 6.37 15.48
N ASP A 149 8.59 6.01 15.73
CA ASP A 149 9.18 4.72 15.34
C ASP A 149 10.04 4.15 16.49
N ALA A 150 10.79 3.09 16.21
CA ALA A 150 11.65 2.43 17.20
C ALA A 150 12.77 3.33 17.77
N SER A 151 13.11 4.44 17.10
CA SER A 151 14.10 5.39 17.60
C SER A 151 13.51 6.38 18.61
N GLY A 152 12.20 6.67 18.54
CA GLY A 152 11.51 7.58 19.44
C GLY A 152 10.33 8.30 18.77
N ALA A 153 9.88 9.40 19.38
CA ALA A 153 8.75 10.19 18.88
C ALA A 153 9.13 11.67 18.73
N THR A 154 8.69 12.28 17.63
CA THR A 154 8.85 13.71 17.33
C THR A 154 7.49 14.36 17.07
N VAL A 155 7.40 15.66 17.37
CA VAL A 155 6.20 16.48 17.13
C VAL A 155 6.56 17.70 16.29
N TYR A 156 5.68 18.04 15.35
CA TYR A 156 5.68 19.28 14.60
C TYR A 156 4.44 20.13 14.95
N PRO A 157 4.59 21.46 15.13
CA PRO A 157 5.86 22.15 15.36
C PRO A 157 6.49 21.72 16.69
N VAL A 158 7.80 21.94 16.85
CA VAL A 158 8.54 21.60 18.09
C VAL A 158 7.95 22.29 19.33
N SER A 159 7.31 23.45 19.15
CA SER A 159 6.55 24.14 20.19
C SER A 159 5.30 24.82 19.60
N GLY A 160 4.26 24.94 20.43
CA GLY A 160 3.00 25.57 20.01
C GLY A 160 2.15 24.66 19.12
N ASP A 161 1.52 25.27 18.12
CA ASP A 161 0.66 24.63 17.13
C ASP A 161 0.46 25.55 15.92
N VAL A 162 -0.09 24.99 14.83
CA VAL A 162 -0.42 25.74 13.62
C VAL A 162 -1.93 25.89 13.52
N ALA A 163 -2.40 27.10 13.23
CA ALA A 163 -3.82 27.39 13.11
C ALA A 163 -4.29 27.44 11.66
N PHE A 164 -5.54 27.06 11.43
CA PHE A 164 -6.28 27.25 10.17
C PHE A 164 -7.74 27.60 10.48
N THR A 165 -8.42 28.18 9.50
CA THR A 165 -9.81 28.63 9.66
C THR A 165 -10.77 27.65 9.01
N VAL A 166 -11.87 27.35 9.69
CA VAL A 166 -12.99 26.59 9.14
C VAL A 166 -14.20 27.51 9.03
N GLU A 167 -14.67 27.72 7.82
CA GLU A 167 -15.82 28.57 7.53
C GLU A 167 -17.11 27.76 7.47
N SER A 168 -18.25 28.43 7.54
CA SER A 168 -19.53 27.80 7.21
C SER A 168 -19.53 27.35 5.75
N SER A 169 -20.17 26.22 5.47
CA SER A 169 -20.34 25.68 4.13
C SER A 169 -21.74 25.09 3.96
N ASP A 170 -22.14 24.90 2.71
CA ASP A 170 -23.38 24.20 2.34
C ASP A 170 -23.24 22.66 2.38
N ASN A 171 -22.08 22.14 2.81
CA ASN A 171 -21.88 20.70 2.95
C ASN A 171 -22.76 20.18 4.11
N PRO A 172 -23.65 19.20 3.85
CA PRO A 172 -24.60 18.72 4.85
C PRO A 172 -23.94 17.86 5.95
N GLY A 173 -22.70 17.42 5.74
CA GLY A 173 -21.90 16.67 6.70
C GLY A 173 -21.90 15.17 6.47
N PHE A 174 -21.56 14.40 7.50
CA PHE A 174 -21.42 12.95 7.38
C PHE A 174 -22.78 12.27 7.35
N LEU A 175 -22.86 11.16 6.61
CA LEU A 175 -24.02 10.30 6.56
C LEU A 175 -24.07 9.40 7.81
N ARG A 176 -25.23 9.37 8.49
CA ARG A 176 -25.44 8.56 9.70
C ARG A 176 -26.84 7.95 9.71
N VAL A 177 -27.04 6.97 10.59
CA VAL A 177 -28.39 6.46 10.87
C VAL A 177 -29.23 7.60 11.44
N SER A 178 -30.45 7.76 10.93
CA SER A 178 -31.33 8.84 11.37
C SER A 178 -31.71 8.68 12.84
N GLN A 179 -31.64 9.77 13.59
CA GLN A 179 -32.03 9.80 15.01
C GLN A 179 -33.55 9.89 15.17
N SER A 180 -34.25 10.42 14.18
CA SER A 180 -35.72 10.55 14.18
C SER A 180 -36.41 9.26 13.74
N ASP A 181 -35.80 8.52 12.80
CA ASP A 181 -36.28 7.21 12.34
C ASP A 181 -35.10 6.29 11.95
N PRO A 182 -34.67 5.39 12.85
CA PRO A 182 -33.49 4.53 12.64
C PRO A 182 -33.55 3.57 11.43
N ARG A 183 -34.67 3.54 10.70
CA ARG A 183 -34.80 2.79 9.44
C ARG A 183 -34.17 3.51 8.25
N TYR A 184 -33.89 4.81 8.38
CA TYR A 184 -33.35 5.66 7.31
C TYR A 184 -31.98 6.24 7.69
N PHE A 185 -31.35 6.90 6.72
CA PHE A 185 -30.13 7.66 6.92
C PHE A 185 -30.41 9.16 6.78
N GLU A 186 -29.61 9.97 7.46
CA GLU A 186 -29.63 11.42 7.36
C GLU A 186 -28.20 11.97 7.44
N PHE A 187 -27.99 13.15 6.90
CA PHE A 187 -26.76 13.91 7.08
C PHE A 187 -26.71 14.56 8.48
N ASP A 188 -25.55 15.08 8.86
CA ASP A 188 -25.39 15.75 10.15
C ASP A 188 -26.31 16.96 10.33
N ASP A 189 -26.64 17.67 9.25
CA ASP A 189 -27.61 18.77 9.25
C ASP A 189 -29.08 18.32 9.37
N GLY A 190 -29.34 17.01 9.37
CA GLY A 190 -30.67 16.41 9.45
C GLY A 190 -31.35 16.18 8.09
N THR A 191 -30.70 16.53 6.98
CA THR A 191 -31.23 16.28 5.64
C THR A 191 -31.34 14.77 5.41
N PRO A 192 -32.53 14.24 5.02
CA PRO A 192 -32.68 12.81 4.74
C PRO A 192 -31.84 12.36 3.55
N PHE A 193 -31.27 11.16 3.65
CA PHE A 193 -30.56 10.53 2.55
C PHE A 193 -31.32 9.28 2.07
N ILE A 194 -31.74 9.30 0.81
CA ILE A 194 -32.32 8.15 0.13
C ILE A 194 -31.33 7.70 -0.95
N GLY A 195 -30.60 6.62 -0.66
CA GLY A 195 -29.63 6.04 -1.58
C GLY A 195 -30.31 5.24 -2.68
N VAL A 196 -30.34 5.77 -3.89
CA VAL A 196 -30.77 5.06 -5.10
C VAL A 196 -29.52 4.63 -5.85
N GLY A 197 -29.39 3.32 -6.10
CA GLY A 197 -28.07 2.78 -6.41
C GLY A 197 -27.97 1.37 -6.95
N HIS A 198 -26.76 1.03 -7.38
CA HIS A 198 -26.37 -0.27 -7.92
C HIS A 198 -25.10 -0.82 -7.26
N ALA A 199 -24.89 -2.12 -7.42
CA ALA A 199 -23.57 -2.71 -7.27
C ALA A 199 -22.75 -2.41 -8.52
N GLU A 200 -21.54 -1.88 -8.35
CA GLU A 200 -20.69 -1.41 -9.45
C GLU A 200 -19.22 -1.82 -9.23
N GLY A 201 -18.45 -1.70 -10.31
CA GLY A 201 -17.00 -1.86 -10.35
C GLY A 201 -16.41 -0.94 -11.40
N PHE A 202 -15.08 -0.87 -11.45
CA PHE A 202 -14.37 -0.09 -12.46
C PHE A 202 -13.39 -0.99 -13.22
N ASP A 203 -13.28 -0.75 -14.52
CA ASP A 203 -12.35 -1.42 -15.42
C ASP A 203 -10.92 -1.17 -14.96
N ARG A 204 -10.10 -2.22 -14.98
CA ARG A 204 -8.74 -2.20 -14.43
C ARG A 204 -7.76 -1.36 -15.24
N LEU A 205 -8.04 -1.20 -16.54
CA LEU A 205 -7.20 -0.47 -17.49
C LEU A 205 -7.58 1.02 -17.54
N ARG A 206 -8.84 1.38 -17.24
CA ARG A 206 -9.35 2.75 -17.35
C ARG A 206 -10.23 3.21 -16.18
N SER A 207 -9.86 2.79 -14.97
CA SER A 207 -10.63 2.96 -13.73
C SER A 207 -11.09 4.38 -13.43
N VAL A 208 -10.22 5.38 -13.64
CA VAL A 208 -10.51 6.79 -13.36
C VAL A 208 -11.43 7.36 -14.43
N GLN A 209 -11.15 7.08 -15.71
CA GLN A 209 -12.02 7.48 -16.82
C GLN A 209 -13.43 6.91 -16.65
N GLU A 210 -13.54 5.60 -16.39
CA GLU A 210 -14.84 4.97 -16.24
C GLU A 210 -15.59 5.48 -14.99
N ALA A 211 -14.90 5.80 -13.89
CA ALA A 211 -15.53 6.41 -12.73
C ALA A 211 -16.13 7.79 -13.07
N ILE A 212 -15.40 8.65 -13.78
CA ILE A 212 -15.90 9.95 -14.24
C ILE A 212 -17.15 9.78 -15.11
N GLU A 213 -17.07 8.89 -16.11
CA GLU A 213 -18.17 8.62 -17.05
C GLU A 213 -19.40 8.05 -16.34
N LYS A 214 -19.20 7.07 -15.45
CA LYS A 214 -20.29 6.45 -14.68
C LYS A 214 -20.94 7.47 -13.77
N PHE A 215 -20.17 8.15 -12.91
CA PHE A 215 -20.76 9.06 -11.94
C PHE A 215 -21.53 10.19 -12.61
N SER A 216 -21.00 10.77 -13.69
CA SER A 216 -21.74 11.77 -14.48
C SER A 216 -23.05 11.20 -15.05
N ARG A 217 -23.00 10.05 -15.73
CA ARG A 217 -24.19 9.42 -16.33
C ARG A 217 -25.27 9.08 -15.29
N PHE A 218 -24.85 8.58 -14.14
CA PHE A 218 -25.76 8.16 -13.08
C PHE A 218 -26.33 9.35 -12.29
N ALA A 219 -25.53 10.39 -12.06
CA ALA A 219 -25.99 11.65 -11.47
C ALA A 219 -27.07 12.33 -12.33
N ASP A 220 -26.94 12.29 -13.66
CA ASP A 220 -27.96 12.79 -14.60
C ASP A 220 -29.31 12.06 -14.46
N GLN A 221 -29.29 10.82 -13.97
CA GLN A 221 -30.48 10.00 -13.69
C GLN A 221 -30.90 10.04 -12.22
N ARG A 222 -30.29 10.91 -11.40
CA ARG A 222 -30.51 11.06 -9.95
C ARG A 222 -30.17 9.80 -9.14
N VAL A 223 -29.27 8.96 -9.65
CA VAL A 223 -28.65 7.87 -8.90
C VAL A 223 -27.48 8.45 -8.11
N ASN A 224 -27.45 8.18 -6.81
CA ASN A 224 -26.54 8.84 -5.87
C ASN A 224 -25.82 7.85 -4.93
N PHE A 225 -25.97 6.54 -5.13
CA PHE A 225 -25.38 5.55 -4.23
C PHE A 225 -24.82 4.34 -4.97
N PHE A 226 -23.56 3.98 -4.72
CA PHE A 226 -22.93 2.82 -5.35
C PHE A 226 -22.35 1.92 -4.26
N ARG A 227 -22.60 0.61 -4.37
CA ARG A 227 -21.84 -0.39 -3.60
C ARG A 227 -20.71 -0.92 -4.48
N VAL A 228 -19.46 -0.77 -4.06
CA VAL A 228 -18.29 -1.10 -4.90
C VAL A 228 -17.34 -2.05 -4.16
N TRP A 229 -16.88 -3.09 -4.85
CA TRP A 229 -15.81 -3.98 -4.35
C TRP A 229 -14.44 -3.38 -4.63
N MET A 230 -13.92 -2.67 -3.63
CA MET A 230 -12.57 -2.11 -3.67
C MET A 230 -11.50 -3.21 -3.67
N SER A 231 -11.81 -4.37 -3.09
CA SER A 231 -10.95 -5.57 -3.12
C SER A 231 -10.52 -5.99 -4.54
N SER A 232 -11.35 -5.75 -5.56
CA SER A 232 -11.05 -6.08 -6.96
C SER A 232 -9.87 -5.29 -7.56
N SER A 233 -9.51 -4.18 -6.94
CA SER A 233 -8.34 -3.37 -7.30
C SER A 233 -7.05 -3.91 -6.69
N SER A 234 -7.10 -4.92 -5.82
CA SER A 234 -5.94 -5.56 -5.19
C SER A 234 -4.99 -4.56 -4.50
N ILE A 235 -5.54 -3.55 -3.80
CA ILE A 235 -4.70 -2.57 -3.07
C ILE A 235 -3.79 -3.29 -2.07
N PHE A 236 -4.32 -4.26 -1.33
CA PHE A 236 -3.58 -5.13 -0.41
C PHE A 236 -4.09 -6.57 -0.56
N GLY A 237 -3.39 -7.54 0.02
CA GLY A 237 -3.82 -8.94 0.00
C GLY A 237 -3.59 -9.65 -1.34
N SER A 238 -3.97 -10.92 -1.45
CA SER A 238 -3.69 -11.74 -2.63
C SER A 238 -4.88 -11.93 -3.57
N ALA A 239 -6.07 -11.46 -3.18
CA ALA A 239 -7.21 -11.46 -4.08
C ALA A 239 -6.96 -10.53 -5.27
N TRP A 240 -7.34 -11.00 -6.46
CA TRP A 240 -7.18 -10.26 -7.73
C TRP A 240 -5.75 -9.77 -8.00
N TRP A 241 -4.78 -10.51 -7.45
CA TRP A 241 -3.35 -10.23 -7.56
C TRP A 241 -2.93 -10.04 -9.04
N PRO A 242 -2.02 -9.08 -9.36
CA PRO A 242 -1.68 -8.68 -10.75
C PRO A 242 -0.84 -9.70 -11.54
N TRP A 243 -0.13 -10.58 -10.85
CA TRP A 243 0.53 -11.76 -11.41
C TRP A 243 -0.41 -12.98 -11.47
N ALA A 244 -0.74 -13.43 -12.67
CA ALA A 244 -1.66 -14.54 -12.91
C ALA A 244 -0.97 -15.71 -13.60
N SER A 245 -1.39 -16.93 -13.24
CA SER A 245 -1.01 -18.18 -13.89
C SER A 245 -1.95 -18.53 -15.05
N HIS A 246 -1.44 -19.24 -16.07
CA HIS A 246 -2.24 -19.92 -17.12
C HIS A 246 -2.38 -21.43 -16.89
N HIS A 247 -1.78 -21.93 -15.82
CA HIS A 247 -1.62 -23.36 -15.53
C HIS A 247 -2.35 -23.77 -14.25
N LEU A 248 -2.45 -22.87 -13.28
CA LEU A 248 -3.15 -23.11 -12.03
C LEU A 248 -4.65 -22.82 -12.14
N PRO A 249 -5.51 -23.65 -11.53
CA PRO A 249 -6.95 -23.40 -11.49
C PRO A 249 -7.29 -22.24 -10.53
N TYR A 250 -8.37 -21.53 -10.83
CA TYR A 250 -8.89 -20.48 -9.95
C TYR A 250 -9.43 -21.07 -8.63
N ASP A 251 -9.30 -20.32 -7.54
CA ASP A 251 -10.04 -20.59 -6.30
C ASP A 251 -11.43 -19.95 -6.38
N GLY A 252 -12.37 -20.71 -6.93
CA GLY A 252 -13.68 -20.18 -7.31
C GLY A 252 -13.57 -19.14 -8.43
N TYR A 253 -13.73 -17.86 -8.10
CA TYR A 253 -13.58 -16.75 -9.06
C TYR A 253 -12.28 -15.97 -8.88
N LEU A 254 -11.46 -16.31 -7.88
CA LEU A 254 -10.19 -15.64 -7.62
C LEU A 254 -9.05 -16.31 -8.41
N PRO A 255 -8.16 -15.52 -9.04
CA PRO A 255 -7.00 -16.07 -9.73
C PRO A 255 -6.05 -16.75 -8.73
N ALA A 256 -5.38 -17.82 -9.18
CA ALA A 256 -4.34 -18.46 -8.39
C ALA A 256 -3.12 -17.54 -8.23
N THR A 257 -2.52 -17.56 -7.05
CA THR A 257 -1.44 -16.63 -6.66
C THR A 257 -0.05 -17.23 -6.80
N SER A 258 0.06 -18.57 -6.86
CA SER A 258 1.31 -19.33 -6.77
C SER A 258 2.15 -19.02 -5.52
N LEU A 259 1.54 -18.45 -4.48
CA LEU A 259 2.20 -18.21 -3.20
C LEU A 259 2.46 -19.52 -2.46
N THR A 260 3.63 -19.63 -1.85
CA THR A 260 4.05 -20.76 -1.04
C THR A 260 4.79 -20.31 0.22
N ILE A 261 4.72 -21.14 1.26
CA ILE A 261 5.50 -21.01 2.52
C ILE A 261 6.72 -21.95 2.53
N GLU A 262 6.99 -22.65 1.42
CA GLU A 262 8.13 -23.57 1.30
C GLU A 262 9.48 -22.84 1.41
N ASP A 263 9.52 -21.57 1.00
CA ASP A 263 10.68 -20.68 1.11
C ASP A 263 10.22 -19.22 1.20
N ALA A 264 11.08 -18.35 1.73
CA ALA A 264 10.88 -16.90 1.78
C ALA A 264 12.25 -16.19 1.90
N TYR A 265 12.32 -14.96 1.40
CA TYR A 265 13.53 -14.16 1.55
C TYR A 265 13.55 -13.44 2.91
N ALA A 266 14.68 -13.54 3.62
CA ALA A 266 14.92 -12.84 4.88
C ALA A 266 13.81 -13.05 5.92
N ASP A 267 13.10 -11.99 6.30
CA ASP A 267 12.01 -11.96 7.27
C ASP A 267 10.61 -12.01 6.60
N GLY A 268 10.54 -12.28 5.29
CA GLY A 268 9.29 -12.54 4.60
C GLY A 268 8.65 -13.88 5.00
N ASP A 269 7.36 -14.01 4.71
CA ASP A 269 6.55 -15.19 5.07
C ASP A 269 6.30 -16.13 3.88
N VAL A 270 6.35 -15.59 2.66
CA VAL A 270 6.02 -16.32 1.43
C VAL A 270 6.95 -15.98 0.27
N ALA A 271 7.02 -16.91 -0.68
CA ALA A 271 7.57 -16.70 -2.01
C ALA A 271 6.52 -17.06 -3.09
N MET A 272 6.73 -16.58 -4.31
CA MET A 272 6.02 -17.04 -5.49
C MET A 272 6.80 -18.21 -6.07
N LYS A 273 6.13 -19.35 -6.25
CA LYS A 273 6.74 -20.58 -6.77
C LYS A 273 6.52 -20.71 -8.27
N LEU A 274 7.55 -21.09 -8.99
CA LEU A 274 7.50 -21.61 -10.36
C LEU A 274 8.09 -23.02 -10.38
N ASP A 275 7.43 -23.94 -11.07
CA ASP A 275 7.88 -25.32 -11.26
C ASP A 275 7.31 -25.88 -12.58
N MET A 276 7.37 -27.19 -12.80
CA MET A 276 6.88 -27.78 -14.04
C MET A 276 5.35 -27.79 -14.17
N ASP A 277 4.60 -27.70 -13.06
CA ASP A 277 3.14 -27.61 -13.07
C ASP A 277 2.68 -26.15 -13.27
N ASN A 278 3.45 -25.18 -12.79
CA ASN A 278 3.24 -23.75 -13.03
C ASN A 278 4.55 -23.04 -13.40
N PRO A 279 5.00 -23.14 -14.67
CA PRO A 279 6.32 -22.67 -15.06
C PRO A 279 6.37 -21.16 -15.30
N CYS A 280 5.24 -20.44 -15.24
CA CYS A 280 5.26 -19.01 -15.40
C CYS A 280 4.16 -18.27 -14.63
N MET A 281 4.46 -17.02 -14.30
CA MET A 281 3.52 -16.04 -13.77
C MET A 281 3.57 -14.77 -14.61
N ARG A 282 2.42 -14.26 -15.01
CA ARG A 282 2.29 -13.09 -15.88
C ARG A 282 1.76 -11.89 -15.11
N GLN A 283 2.48 -10.78 -15.14
CA GLN A 283 1.93 -9.46 -14.87
C GLN A 283 1.11 -9.03 -16.10
N GLY A 284 -0.23 -9.08 -16.03
CA GLY A 284 -1.05 -8.80 -17.22
C GLY A 284 -2.54 -8.57 -17.02
N MET A 285 -2.94 -8.14 -15.82
CA MET A 285 -4.32 -7.68 -15.55
C MET A 285 -4.40 -6.16 -15.43
N TYR A 286 -3.25 -5.48 -15.57
CA TYR A 286 -3.06 -4.07 -15.24
C TYR A 286 -1.97 -3.47 -16.14
N PRO A 287 -2.12 -2.21 -16.58
CA PRO A 287 -1.14 -1.58 -17.45
C PRO A 287 0.18 -1.33 -16.71
N ILE A 288 1.31 -1.61 -17.36
CA ILE A 288 2.64 -1.19 -16.92
C ILE A 288 2.99 0.12 -17.63
N ALA A 289 2.82 1.24 -16.95
CA ALA A 289 3.09 2.55 -17.52
C ALA A 289 4.61 2.76 -17.73
N VAL A 290 5.00 3.00 -18.98
CA VAL A 290 6.37 3.36 -19.38
C VAL A 290 6.37 4.67 -20.15
N LEU A 291 7.55 5.23 -20.38
CA LEU A 291 7.78 6.41 -21.20
C LEU A 291 8.62 6.03 -22.43
N PRO A 292 8.22 6.46 -23.64
CA PRO A 292 9.02 6.26 -24.84
C PRO A 292 10.42 6.86 -24.76
N GLY A 293 11.37 6.18 -25.41
CA GLY A 293 12.78 6.59 -25.48
C GLY A 293 13.53 6.50 -24.16
N ARG A 294 13.02 5.72 -23.19
CA ARG A 294 13.65 5.51 -21.88
C ARG A 294 14.24 4.12 -21.75
N GLU A 295 15.24 4.03 -20.89
CA GLU A 295 15.85 2.78 -20.46
C GLU A 295 15.36 2.44 -19.04
N TYR A 296 15.06 1.17 -18.83
CA TYR A 296 14.59 0.63 -17.59
C TYR A 296 15.49 -0.51 -17.15
N ARG A 297 15.73 -0.59 -15.84
CA ARG A 297 16.35 -1.76 -15.22
C ARG A 297 15.25 -2.71 -14.78
N VAL A 298 15.36 -3.96 -15.22
CA VAL A 298 14.50 -5.06 -14.79
C VAL A 298 15.26 -5.89 -13.76
N ARG A 299 14.66 -6.16 -12.60
CA ARG A 299 15.24 -7.04 -11.58
C ARG A 299 14.23 -8.04 -11.06
N ALA A 300 14.70 -9.22 -10.66
CA ALA A 300 13.93 -10.16 -9.87
C ALA A 300 14.83 -10.79 -8.80
N ARG A 301 14.33 -10.87 -7.57
CA ARG A 301 15.01 -11.60 -6.49
C ARG A 301 14.51 -13.03 -6.48
N VAL A 302 15.40 -13.97 -6.76
CA VAL A 302 15.04 -15.38 -6.96
C VAL A 302 15.99 -16.32 -6.24
N LYS A 303 15.49 -17.52 -5.95
CA LYS A 303 16.27 -18.68 -5.54
C LYS A 303 15.86 -19.85 -6.42
N THR A 304 16.83 -20.58 -6.96
CA THR A 304 16.59 -21.78 -7.78
C THR A 304 16.95 -23.04 -6.98
N GLU A 305 16.19 -24.11 -7.14
CA GLU A 305 16.47 -25.41 -6.55
C GLU A 305 16.33 -26.53 -7.61
N GLY A 306 17.45 -27.19 -7.91
CA GLY A 306 17.46 -28.37 -8.79
C GLY A 306 16.96 -28.10 -10.21
N VAL A 307 17.12 -26.89 -10.74
CA VAL A 307 16.74 -26.56 -12.12
C VAL A 307 17.59 -27.36 -13.10
N SER A 308 16.92 -28.12 -13.96
CA SER A 308 17.53 -29.01 -14.96
C SER A 308 17.01 -28.71 -16.37
N GLY A 309 17.78 -29.12 -17.38
CA GLY A 309 17.48 -28.90 -18.78
C GLY A 309 18.76 -28.85 -19.64
N PRO A 310 18.65 -28.36 -20.89
CA PRO A 310 17.43 -27.86 -21.51
C PRO A 310 16.56 -28.98 -22.13
N SER A 311 15.24 -28.78 -22.16
CA SER A 311 14.28 -29.69 -22.82
C SER A 311 14.46 -29.75 -24.35
N GLN A 312 14.90 -28.65 -24.95
CA GLN A 312 15.33 -28.54 -26.35
C GLN A 312 16.63 -27.72 -26.47
N ALA A 313 17.38 -27.89 -27.55
CA ALA A 313 18.65 -27.16 -27.73
C ALA A 313 18.46 -25.63 -27.60
N GLY A 314 19.18 -25.00 -26.67
CA GLY A 314 19.10 -23.57 -26.39
C GLY A 314 19.34 -23.24 -24.91
N ASP A 315 19.12 -21.97 -24.55
CA ASP A 315 19.17 -21.52 -23.15
C ASP A 315 18.00 -22.08 -22.33
N TYR A 316 18.18 -22.20 -21.01
CA TYR A 316 17.13 -22.65 -20.10
C TYR A 316 17.33 -22.08 -18.69
N GLY A 317 16.29 -22.20 -17.87
CA GLY A 317 16.26 -21.74 -16.48
C GLY A 317 15.33 -20.56 -16.27
N PHE A 318 15.44 -19.92 -15.11
CA PHE A 318 14.65 -18.75 -14.78
C PHE A 318 15.03 -17.56 -15.68
N VAL A 319 14.03 -16.88 -16.23
CA VAL A 319 14.20 -15.64 -16.99
C VAL A 319 12.95 -14.78 -16.92
N VAL A 320 13.14 -13.47 -16.89
CA VAL A 320 12.06 -12.50 -17.08
C VAL A 320 11.91 -12.23 -18.57
N LYS A 321 10.68 -12.32 -19.08
CA LYS A 321 10.35 -12.12 -20.50
C LYS A 321 9.29 -11.04 -20.68
N LEU A 322 9.32 -10.39 -21.83
CA LEU A 322 8.21 -9.59 -22.35
C LEU A 322 7.42 -10.38 -23.39
N GLY A 323 6.12 -10.14 -23.44
CA GLY A 323 5.31 -10.58 -24.56
C GLY A 323 3.86 -10.13 -24.38
N ASP A 324 3.09 -10.25 -25.45
CA ASP A 324 1.64 -10.03 -25.40
C ASP A 324 0.97 -11.20 -24.64
N TRP A 325 0.10 -11.98 -25.28
CA TRP A 325 -0.56 -13.11 -24.66
C TRP A 325 0.15 -14.43 -24.99
N LEU A 326 1.08 -14.87 -24.14
CA LEU A 326 1.84 -16.12 -24.34
C LEU A 326 1.06 -17.39 -23.95
N GLY A 327 -0.05 -17.26 -23.23
CA GLY A 327 -0.87 -18.39 -22.76
C GLY A 327 -0.06 -19.44 -21.97
N GLN A 328 -0.35 -20.72 -22.20
CA GLN A 328 0.34 -21.84 -21.56
C GLN A 328 1.75 -22.10 -22.12
N GLU A 329 2.09 -21.50 -23.26
CA GLU A 329 3.38 -21.62 -23.95
C GLU A 329 4.43 -20.63 -23.41
N CYS A 330 4.12 -19.86 -22.36
CA CYS A 330 5.01 -18.86 -21.77
C CYS A 330 6.41 -19.38 -21.38
N ALA A 331 6.55 -20.67 -21.09
CA ALA A 331 7.81 -21.31 -20.71
C ALA A 331 8.58 -21.88 -21.92
N SER A 332 8.00 -21.84 -23.12
CA SER A 332 8.66 -22.27 -24.35
C SER A 332 9.81 -21.32 -24.70
N LEU A 333 10.90 -21.87 -25.24
CA LEU A 333 12.11 -21.09 -25.54
C LEU A 333 11.82 -19.92 -26.49
N ASP A 334 11.00 -20.17 -27.51
CA ASP A 334 10.66 -19.22 -28.57
C ASP A 334 9.50 -18.26 -28.19
N ALA A 335 8.93 -18.40 -27.00
CA ALA A 335 7.84 -17.56 -26.52
C ALA A 335 8.37 -16.33 -25.79
N GLY A 336 7.98 -15.14 -26.28
CA GLY A 336 8.35 -13.85 -25.70
C GLY A 336 9.82 -13.49 -25.89
N THR A 337 10.19 -12.31 -25.41
CA THR A 337 11.53 -11.74 -25.51
C THR A 337 12.18 -11.72 -24.13
N PRO A 338 13.29 -12.45 -23.89
CA PRO A 338 14.05 -12.34 -22.65
C PRO A 338 14.54 -10.91 -22.40
N VAL A 339 14.28 -10.38 -21.20
CA VAL A 339 14.79 -9.07 -20.75
C VAL A 339 15.78 -9.18 -19.60
N THR A 340 16.03 -10.41 -19.12
CA THR A 340 17.14 -10.73 -18.20
C THR A 340 17.94 -11.90 -18.75
N ARG A 341 19.11 -12.16 -18.15
CA ARG A 341 19.83 -13.43 -18.38
C ARG A 341 19.02 -14.61 -17.85
N TYR A 342 19.27 -15.79 -18.43
CA TYR A 342 18.82 -17.07 -17.89
C TYR A 342 19.60 -17.45 -16.64
N VAL A 343 18.91 -18.04 -15.66
CA VAL A 343 19.49 -18.47 -14.38
C VAL A 343 19.12 -19.93 -14.11
N THR A 344 20.12 -20.80 -14.10
CA THR A 344 19.96 -22.24 -13.83
C THR A 344 20.32 -22.60 -12.40
N ASP A 345 21.18 -21.83 -11.74
CA ASP A 345 21.60 -22.11 -10.37
C ASP A 345 21.98 -20.83 -9.64
N THR A 346 21.40 -20.64 -8.45
CA THR A 346 21.72 -19.58 -7.50
C THR A 346 22.57 -20.06 -6.32
N GLY A 347 23.03 -21.31 -6.35
CA GLY A 347 23.83 -21.94 -5.30
C GLY A 347 23.07 -22.14 -4.00
N GLY A 348 21.74 -22.29 -4.08
CA GLY A 348 20.86 -22.39 -2.91
C GLY A 348 20.69 -21.08 -2.12
N ALA A 349 21.15 -19.95 -2.64
CA ALA A 349 20.97 -18.63 -2.04
C ALA A 349 20.03 -17.77 -2.88
N TRP A 350 19.41 -16.78 -2.25
CA TRP A 350 18.65 -15.74 -2.94
C TRP A 350 19.60 -14.79 -3.68
N GLN A 351 19.32 -14.54 -4.96
CA GLN A 351 20.12 -13.67 -5.83
C GLN A 351 19.23 -12.70 -6.59
N ILE A 352 19.77 -11.52 -6.90
CA ILE A 352 19.12 -10.57 -7.79
C ILE A 352 19.60 -10.85 -9.21
N VAL A 353 18.64 -11.19 -10.08
CA VAL A 353 18.84 -11.25 -11.52
C VAL A 353 18.50 -9.88 -12.08
N THR A 354 19.39 -9.34 -12.91
CA THR A 354 19.24 -8.00 -13.49
C THR A 354 19.29 -8.08 -15.00
N GLY A 355 18.54 -7.22 -15.66
CA GLY A 355 18.60 -6.96 -17.08
C GLY A 355 18.17 -5.53 -17.40
N THR A 356 18.15 -5.23 -18.69
CA THR A 356 17.87 -3.88 -19.20
C THR A 356 16.79 -4.00 -20.26
N LEU A 357 15.86 -3.05 -20.23
CA LEU A 357 14.79 -2.90 -21.20
C LEU A 357 14.83 -1.48 -21.76
N THR A 358 14.92 -1.35 -23.08
CA THR A 358 14.84 -0.06 -23.76
C THR A 358 13.50 0.06 -24.47
N VAL A 359 12.77 1.15 -24.20
CA VAL A 359 11.48 1.46 -24.86
C VAL A 359 11.77 2.27 -26.11
N ASP A 360 12.19 1.61 -27.19
CA ASP A 360 12.60 2.26 -28.43
C ASP A 360 11.43 2.77 -29.28
N ASP A 361 10.22 2.22 -29.09
CA ASP A 361 9.03 2.69 -29.78
C ASP A 361 8.53 4.01 -29.18
N TYR A 362 8.50 5.04 -30.03
CA TYR A 362 8.08 6.39 -29.69
C TYR A 362 6.62 6.50 -29.22
N PHE A 363 5.78 5.49 -29.51
CA PHE A 363 4.36 5.47 -29.16
C PHE A 363 4.02 4.47 -28.04
N LEU A 364 5.02 3.76 -27.50
CA LEU A 364 4.80 2.77 -26.45
C LEU A 364 4.78 3.42 -25.06
N TYR A 365 3.58 3.74 -24.58
CA TYR A 365 3.35 4.26 -23.23
C TYR A 365 2.92 3.19 -22.22
N VAL A 366 2.52 2.01 -22.72
CA VAL A 366 2.18 0.87 -21.87
C VAL A 366 2.93 -0.33 -22.38
N LEU A 367 3.69 -0.96 -21.50
CA LEU A 367 4.52 -2.10 -21.84
C LEU A 367 3.67 -3.35 -22.04
N ASP A 368 4.16 -4.24 -22.90
CA ASP A 368 3.72 -5.63 -22.96
C ASP A 368 3.78 -6.33 -21.60
N ASN A 369 3.08 -7.46 -21.48
CA ASN A 369 3.04 -8.21 -20.23
C ASN A 369 4.44 -8.71 -19.84
N LEU A 370 4.73 -8.62 -18.54
CA LEU A 370 5.98 -9.14 -17.97
C LEU A 370 5.73 -10.56 -17.45
N TYR A 371 6.57 -11.50 -17.86
CA TYR A 371 6.47 -12.90 -17.44
C TYR A 371 7.70 -13.29 -16.61
N LEU A 372 7.46 -13.87 -15.44
CA LEU A 372 8.45 -14.63 -14.69
C LEU A 372 8.35 -16.07 -15.17
N THR A 373 9.43 -16.64 -15.71
CA THR A 373 9.33 -17.94 -16.38
C THR A 373 10.48 -18.86 -16.00
N LEU A 374 10.19 -20.14 -15.79
CA LEU A 374 11.13 -21.24 -15.82
C LEU A 374 11.15 -21.78 -17.26
N THR A 375 11.98 -21.17 -18.11
CA THR A 375 11.97 -21.42 -19.56
C THR A 375 12.81 -22.62 -19.93
N ASN A 376 12.31 -23.47 -20.84
CA ASN A 376 13.03 -24.59 -21.45
C ASN A 376 13.69 -25.56 -20.43
N ALA A 377 13.24 -25.56 -19.19
CA ALA A 377 13.67 -26.51 -18.17
C ALA A 377 12.88 -27.82 -18.29
N ASP A 378 13.45 -28.91 -17.78
CA ASP A 378 12.75 -30.21 -17.62
C ASP A 378 12.51 -30.57 -16.14
N GLY A 379 12.97 -29.74 -15.21
CA GLY A 379 12.79 -29.92 -13.78
C GLY A 379 13.28 -28.74 -12.94
N GLY A 380 12.98 -28.80 -11.65
CA GLY A 380 13.40 -27.84 -10.63
C GLY A 380 12.33 -26.83 -10.22
N ILE A 381 12.70 -25.99 -9.25
CA ILE A 381 11.84 -24.98 -8.63
C ILE A 381 12.54 -23.63 -8.68
N VAL A 382 11.76 -22.57 -8.87
CA VAL A 382 12.20 -21.19 -8.66
C VAL A 382 11.27 -20.52 -7.66
N TYR A 383 11.85 -19.91 -6.64
CA TYR A 383 11.15 -19.01 -5.73
C TYR A 383 11.45 -17.57 -6.13
N VAL A 384 10.45 -16.70 -6.14
CA VAL A 384 10.57 -15.27 -6.42
C VAL A 384 10.01 -14.47 -5.22
N ASP A 385 10.71 -13.40 -4.82
CA ASP A 385 10.31 -12.57 -3.68
C ASP A 385 9.91 -11.13 -4.07
N GLU A 386 10.65 -10.50 -4.98
CA GLU A 386 10.34 -9.14 -5.44
C GLU A 386 10.81 -8.93 -6.88
N VAL A 387 10.04 -8.13 -7.62
CA VAL A 387 10.32 -7.76 -9.01
C VAL A 387 10.38 -6.25 -9.14
N TRP A 388 11.35 -5.72 -9.87
CA TRP A 388 11.48 -4.29 -10.10
C TRP A 388 11.52 -3.97 -11.58
N LEU A 389 10.81 -2.92 -11.95
CA LEU A 389 10.97 -2.20 -13.20
C LEU A 389 11.14 -0.72 -12.86
N GLU A 390 12.34 -0.19 -13.07
CA GLU A 390 12.72 1.15 -12.61
C GLU A 390 13.35 1.92 -13.76
N GLU A 391 12.85 3.13 -14.05
CA GLU A 391 13.47 4.00 -15.06
C GLU A 391 14.89 4.37 -14.63
N GLN A 392 15.84 4.28 -15.54
CA GLN A 392 17.18 4.80 -15.32
C GLN A 392 17.19 6.32 -15.51
N THR A 393 17.31 7.06 -14.42
CA THR A 393 17.26 8.54 -14.41
C THR A 393 18.65 9.18 -14.42
N GLY A 394 19.70 8.39 -14.23
CA GLY A 394 21.11 8.79 -14.32
C GLY A 394 22.04 7.58 -14.21
N PRO A 395 23.38 7.78 -14.23
CA PRO A 395 24.33 6.69 -13.98
C PRO A 395 24.05 6.07 -12.60
N ASP A 396 23.66 4.80 -12.59
CA ASP A 396 23.29 4.04 -11.38
C ASP A 396 22.19 4.67 -10.50
N THR A 397 21.41 5.59 -11.06
CA THR A 397 20.28 6.24 -10.37
C THR A 397 18.98 5.81 -11.03
N TYR A 398 18.02 5.38 -10.21
CA TYR A 398 16.79 4.76 -10.68
C TYR A 398 15.57 5.43 -10.05
N GLY A 399 14.50 5.54 -10.83
CA GLY A 399 13.19 5.99 -10.35
C GLY A 399 12.51 4.96 -9.44
N PRO A 400 11.32 5.27 -8.92
CA PRO A 400 10.51 4.31 -8.17
C PRO A 400 10.14 3.11 -9.03
N ASN A 401 9.83 1.99 -8.37
CA ASN A 401 9.33 0.79 -9.04
C ASN A 401 7.94 1.06 -9.65
N ILE A 402 7.80 0.84 -10.95
CA ILE A 402 6.56 1.15 -11.70
C ILE A 402 5.64 -0.07 -11.84
N LEU A 403 6.04 -1.24 -11.32
CA LEU A 403 5.18 -2.43 -11.31
C LEU A 403 4.12 -2.32 -10.21
N PRO A 404 2.84 -2.60 -10.50
CA PRO A 404 1.84 -2.89 -9.47
C PRO A 404 2.19 -4.19 -8.74
N LYS A 405 2.04 -4.17 -7.42
CA LYS A 405 2.43 -5.23 -6.46
C LYS A 405 3.74 -5.95 -6.84
N PRO A 406 4.88 -5.26 -6.72
CA PRO A 406 6.18 -5.83 -7.03
C PRO A 406 6.67 -6.81 -5.97
N LYS A 407 6.19 -6.68 -4.73
CA LYS A 407 6.55 -7.51 -3.57
C LYS A 407 5.59 -8.69 -3.43
N VAL A 408 6.13 -9.87 -3.16
CA VAL A 408 5.35 -11.11 -3.04
C VAL A 408 4.67 -11.24 -1.67
N ASN A 409 5.26 -10.65 -0.63
CA ASN A 409 4.66 -10.52 0.71
C ASN A 409 3.53 -9.46 0.68
N VAL A 410 2.46 -9.72 -0.08
CA VAL A 410 1.37 -8.76 -0.38
C VAL A 410 0.47 -8.43 0.81
N HIS A 411 0.58 -9.18 1.90
CA HIS A 411 -0.09 -8.87 3.17
C HIS A 411 0.61 -7.74 3.93
N THR A 412 1.83 -7.38 3.56
CA THR A 412 2.60 -6.27 4.16
C THR A 412 2.78 -5.08 3.21
N TYR A 413 2.02 -5.04 2.11
CA TYR A 413 2.21 -4.05 1.05
C TYR A 413 0.89 -3.46 0.55
N PHE A 414 0.85 -2.13 0.45
CA PHE A 414 -0.24 -1.41 -0.21
C PHE A 414 0.21 -0.88 -1.57
N ASP A 415 -0.56 -1.18 -2.61
CA ASP A 415 -0.27 -0.76 -3.97
C ASP A 415 -0.50 0.75 -4.15
N PRO A 416 0.54 1.55 -4.43
CA PRO A 416 0.41 3.00 -4.52
C PRO A 416 -0.33 3.45 -5.79
N ILE A 417 -0.24 2.69 -6.88
CA ILE A 417 -0.95 3.00 -8.15
C ILE A 417 -2.45 2.89 -7.90
N ARG A 418 -2.89 1.80 -7.27
CA ARG A 418 -4.30 1.54 -6.96
C ARG A 418 -4.83 2.47 -5.88
N SER A 419 -4.02 2.76 -4.88
CA SER A 419 -4.36 3.74 -3.84
C SER A 419 -4.60 5.13 -4.44
N TRP A 420 -3.74 5.57 -5.38
CA TRP A 420 -3.92 6.84 -6.08
C TRP A 420 -5.20 6.85 -6.93
N GLN A 421 -5.48 5.78 -7.67
CA GLN A 421 -6.70 5.69 -8.49
C GLN A 421 -7.96 5.81 -7.63
N TRP A 422 -7.98 5.15 -6.47
CA TRP A 422 -9.09 5.24 -5.55
C TRP A 422 -9.26 6.63 -4.93
N ASP A 423 -8.17 7.35 -4.69
CA ASP A 423 -8.25 8.75 -4.28
C ASP A 423 -8.98 9.61 -5.34
N GLN A 424 -8.65 9.40 -6.62
CA GLN A 424 -9.35 10.08 -7.72
C GLN A 424 -10.81 9.66 -7.83
N ILE A 425 -11.12 8.36 -7.73
CA ILE A 425 -12.49 7.86 -7.77
C ILE A 425 -13.34 8.47 -6.65
N LEU A 426 -12.80 8.58 -5.44
CA LEU A 426 -13.49 9.20 -4.30
C LEU A 426 -13.74 10.70 -4.52
N ASP A 427 -12.74 11.43 -5.02
CA ASP A 427 -12.88 12.86 -5.34
C ASP A 427 -13.92 13.07 -6.47
N GLN A 428 -13.97 12.20 -7.48
CA GLN A 428 -14.99 12.26 -8.55
C GLN A 428 -16.39 11.93 -8.04
N ALA A 429 -16.53 10.94 -7.15
CA ALA A 429 -17.81 10.62 -6.53
C ALA A 429 -18.33 11.81 -5.73
N ALA A 430 -17.47 12.44 -4.91
CA ALA A 430 -17.82 13.62 -4.14
C ALA A 430 -18.24 14.80 -5.03
N ALA A 431 -17.52 15.08 -6.11
CA ALA A 431 -17.82 16.16 -7.05
C ALA A 431 -19.19 15.99 -7.74
N GLN A 432 -19.67 14.76 -7.89
CA GLN A 432 -20.96 14.43 -8.53
C GLN A 432 -22.08 14.15 -7.52
N GLY A 433 -21.83 14.27 -6.21
CA GLY A 433 -22.82 13.93 -5.17
C GLY A 433 -23.17 12.44 -5.11
N VAL A 434 -22.23 11.56 -5.50
CA VAL A 434 -22.37 10.11 -5.43
C VAL A 434 -21.71 9.58 -4.16
N TYR A 435 -22.43 8.75 -3.42
CA TYR A 435 -21.98 8.16 -2.17
C TYR A 435 -21.61 6.69 -2.37
N LEU A 436 -20.50 6.26 -1.78
CA LEU A 436 -19.97 4.91 -1.97
C LEU A 436 -20.08 4.08 -0.69
N LYS A 437 -20.55 2.84 -0.83
CA LYS A 437 -20.33 1.78 0.16
C LYS A 437 -19.22 0.86 -0.36
N LEU A 438 -18.03 1.02 0.20
CA LEU A 438 -16.86 0.23 -0.18
C LEU A 438 -16.86 -1.12 0.52
N VAL A 439 -16.70 -2.18 -0.25
CA VAL A 439 -16.35 -3.51 0.23
C VAL A 439 -14.83 -3.61 0.10
N VAL A 440 -14.14 -3.39 1.22
CA VAL A 440 -12.69 -3.24 1.29
C VAL A 440 -11.96 -4.59 1.25
N LEU A 441 -12.58 -5.62 1.83
CA LEU A 441 -12.05 -6.98 1.91
C LEU A 441 -12.82 -7.93 0.98
N GLU A 442 -12.12 -8.90 0.41
CA GLU A 442 -12.65 -9.99 -0.38
C GLU A 442 -13.09 -11.19 0.49
N LYS A 443 -13.86 -12.11 -0.10
CA LYS A 443 -14.17 -13.38 0.54
C LYS A 443 -12.88 -14.13 0.91
N ASN A 444 -12.84 -14.64 2.15
CA ASN A 444 -11.73 -15.41 2.72
C ASN A 444 -10.42 -14.63 2.88
N GLU A 445 -10.45 -13.30 2.88
CA GLU A 445 -9.37 -12.51 3.47
C GLU A 445 -9.54 -12.56 5.00
N TRP A 446 -8.53 -13.09 5.69
CA TRP A 446 -8.52 -13.36 7.13
C TRP A 446 -7.67 -12.35 7.87
#